data_AF-A0A2K9PWU1-F1
#
_entry.id   AF-A0A2K9PWU1-F1
#
_cell.length_a   1.000
_cell.length_b   1.000
_cell.length_c   1.000
_cell.angle_alpha   90.00
_cell.angle_beta   90.00
_cell.angle_gamma   90.00
#
_symmetry.space_group_name_H-M   'P 1'
#
loop_
_entity.id
_entity.type
_entity.pdbx_description
1 polymer ?
#
loop_
_entity_poly.entity_id
_entity_poly.type
_entity_poly.pdbx_seq_one_letter_code
_entity_poly.pdbx_strand_id
1 'polypeptide(L)'
;MLWFFIFGLQTVVAQMHKPVTWRTSVVQISDTEFDLIATSAIKIKWHMYSQQVPENGPQPTVFSFIKSNDFELVDTPREVGGKTKYDPVFDMRITYFERKAVFKQRIKIKNGNGFNVKGKVAFMACDDVRCIPPKYVDLRFDVPAISTETVVKVNTH
;
A
#
# COMPACT_ATOMS: atom_id res chain seq x y z
N MET A 1 -37.72 -4.56 49.87
CA MET A 1 -37.79 -4.09 48.47
C MET A 1 -36.40 -4.29 47.86
N LEU A 2 -36.17 -5.43 47.19
CA LEU A 2 -34.86 -5.80 46.65
C LEU A 2 -34.46 -4.84 45.53
N TRP A 3 -33.40 -4.08 45.72
CA TRP A 3 -32.80 -3.26 44.66
C TRP A 3 -31.80 -4.13 43.90
N PHE A 4 -32.27 -4.76 42.81
CA PHE A 4 -31.38 -5.44 41.85
C PHE A 4 -30.54 -4.38 41.14
N PHE A 5 -29.31 -4.18 41.60
CA PHE A 5 -28.31 -3.37 40.92
C PHE A 5 -27.75 -4.20 39.75
N ILE A 6 -28.38 -4.09 38.58
CA ILE A 6 -27.90 -4.70 37.34
C ILE A 6 -26.62 -3.97 36.93
N PHE A 7 -25.46 -4.55 37.27
CA PHE A 7 -24.15 -4.08 36.85
C PHE A 7 -23.96 -4.43 35.36
N GLY A 8 -24.33 -3.51 34.47
CA GLY A 8 -24.17 -3.67 33.03
C GLY A 8 -22.70 -3.71 32.64
N LEU A 9 -22.26 -4.84 32.10
CA LEU A 9 -20.91 -5.03 31.56
C LEU A 9 -20.73 -4.15 30.30
N GLN A 10 -20.11 -2.98 30.46
CA GLN A 10 -19.75 -2.11 29.35
C GLN A 10 -18.52 -2.70 28.65
N THR A 11 -18.69 -3.31 27.49
CA THR A 11 -17.57 -3.73 26.64
C THR A 11 -17.00 -2.51 25.93
N VAL A 12 -15.88 -1.98 26.41
CA VAL A 12 -15.15 -0.90 25.72
C VAL A 12 -14.48 -1.51 24.49
N VAL A 13 -15.05 -1.26 23.31
CA VAL A 13 -14.39 -1.57 22.04
C VAL A 13 -13.27 -0.56 21.83
N ALA A 14 -12.03 -0.94 22.16
CA ALA A 14 -10.85 -0.18 21.78
C ALA A 14 -10.68 -0.24 20.26
N GLN A 15 -11.27 0.72 19.54
CA GLN A 15 -11.03 0.88 18.11
C GLN A 15 -9.59 1.36 17.91
N MET A 16 -8.67 0.44 17.65
CA MET A 16 -7.29 0.77 17.26
C MET A 16 -7.34 1.69 16.04
N HIS A 17 -7.15 2.98 16.31
CA HIS A 17 -7.26 4.03 15.32
C HIS A 17 -6.04 3.97 14.40
N LYS A 18 -6.10 3.15 13.34
CA LYS A 18 -5.02 3.04 12.34
C LYS A 18 -4.90 4.37 11.60
N PRO A 19 -3.78 5.11 11.71
CA PRO A 19 -3.65 6.42 11.08
C PRO A 19 -3.42 6.35 9.57
N VAL A 20 -2.97 5.19 9.10
CA VAL A 20 -2.75 4.88 7.69
C VAL A 20 -3.50 3.60 7.36
N THR A 21 -4.29 3.62 6.29
CA THR A 21 -4.94 2.44 5.71
C THR A 21 -4.50 2.25 4.28
N TRP A 22 -4.54 1.03 3.78
CA TRP A 22 -4.05 0.67 2.45
C TRP A 22 -5.14 0.04 1.61
N ARG A 23 -5.12 0.34 0.32
CA ARG A 23 -5.93 -0.29 -0.72
C ARG A 23 -5.04 -0.64 -1.91
N THR A 24 -5.39 -1.71 -2.59
CA THR A 24 -4.67 -2.18 -3.76
C THR A 24 -5.56 -2.13 -4.99
N SER A 25 -4.96 -1.93 -6.16
CA SER A 25 -5.60 -2.06 -7.46
C SER A 25 -4.55 -2.46 -8.50
N VAL A 26 -4.99 -2.92 -9.66
CA VAL A 26 -4.12 -3.31 -10.77
C VAL A 26 -4.55 -2.55 -12.01
N VAL A 27 -3.59 -2.04 -12.76
CA VAL A 27 -3.81 -1.35 -14.04
C VAL A 27 -3.01 -2.06 -15.12
N GLN A 28 -3.67 -2.51 -16.17
CA GLN A 28 -2.99 -3.06 -17.35
C GLN A 28 -2.31 -1.93 -18.13
N ILE A 29 -1.06 -2.15 -18.52
CA ILE A 29 -0.25 -1.20 -19.27
C ILE A 29 -0.03 -1.69 -20.70
N SER A 30 0.11 -3.00 -20.88
CA SER A 30 0.19 -3.68 -22.18
C SER A 30 -0.30 -5.12 -22.04
N ASP A 31 -0.20 -5.91 -23.10
CA ASP A 31 -0.51 -7.35 -23.09
C ASP A 31 0.42 -8.15 -22.17
N THR A 32 1.51 -7.58 -21.70
CA THR A 32 2.47 -8.29 -20.83
C THR A 32 2.86 -7.52 -19.58
N GLU A 33 2.40 -6.28 -19.39
CA GLU A 33 2.78 -5.44 -18.26
C GLU A 33 1.57 -4.91 -17.49
N PHE A 34 1.69 -4.94 -16.17
CA PHE A 34 0.71 -4.38 -15.25
C PHE A 34 1.40 -3.51 -14.19
N ASP A 35 0.74 -2.44 -13.78
CA ASP A 35 1.07 -1.71 -12.56
C ASP A 35 0.22 -2.23 -11.38
N LEU A 36 0.91 -2.68 -10.33
CA LEU A 36 0.33 -2.94 -9.02
C LEU A 36 0.31 -1.62 -8.24
N ILE A 37 -0.88 -1.10 -7.96
CA ILE A 37 -1.08 0.21 -7.34
C ILE A 37 -1.44 0.03 -5.87
N ALA A 38 -0.53 0.41 -4.96
CA ALA A 38 -0.81 0.51 -3.53
C ALA A 38 -1.14 1.96 -3.17
N THR A 39 -2.35 2.22 -2.69
CA THR A 39 -2.80 3.55 -2.26
C THR A 39 -2.94 3.56 -0.74
N SER A 40 -2.25 4.49 -0.08
CA SER A 40 -2.47 4.74 1.34
C SER A 40 -3.42 5.93 1.53
N ALA A 41 -4.34 5.80 2.49
CA ALA A 41 -5.13 6.92 3.02
C ALA A 41 -4.59 7.26 4.41
N ILE A 42 -4.17 8.51 4.58
CA ILE A 42 -3.46 9.01 5.77
C ILE A 42 -4.37 9.99 6.48
N LYS A 43 -4.56 9.82 7.79
CA LYS A 43 -5.40 10.72 8.57
C LYS A 43 -4.83 12.14 8.63
N ILE A 44 -5.71 13.11 8.84
CA ILE A 44 -5.32 14.52 8.97
C ILE A 44 -4.33 14.65 10.14
N LYS A 45 -3.28 15.49 9.96
CA LYS A 45 -2.16 15.68 10.89
C LYS A 45 -1.21 14.47 11.07
N TRP A 46 -1.35 13.44 10.23
CA TRP A 46 -0.38 12.36 10.17
C TRP A 46 0.47 12.46 8.92
N HIS A 47 1.74 12.09 9.08
CA HIS A 47 2.78 12.09 8.07
C HIS A 47 3.31 10.68 7.90
N MET A 48 3.24 10.13 6.68
CA MET A 48 3.83 8.83 6.35
C MET A 48 5.09 9.06 5.53
N TYR A 49 6.21 8.46 5.91
CA TYR A 49 7.50 8.77 5.28
C TYR A 49 7.70 8.11 3.92
N SER A 50 8.51 8.76 3.09
CA SER A 50 8.91 8.29 1.75
C SER A 50 9.70 6.97 1.79
N GLN A 51 9.83 6.32 0.63
CA GLN A 51 10.81 5.25 0.44
C GLN A 51 12.25 5.78 0.48
N GLN A 52 12.43 7.09 0.27
CA GLN A 52 13.70 7.78 0.29
C GLN A 52 13.75 8.71 1.51
N VAL A 53 14.52 8.29 2.50
CA VAL A 53 14.75 9.03 3.74
C VAL A 53 16.26 9.18 3.94
N PRO A 54 16.75 10.35 4.41
CA PRO A 54 18.16 10.51 4.75
C PRO A 54 18.63 9.48 5.80
N GLU A 55 19.94 9.23 5.80
CA GLU A 55 20.57 8.43 6.86
C GLU A 55 20.28 9.06 8.23
N ASN A 56 20.05 8.22 9.25
CA ASN A 56 19.61 8.61 10.60
C ASN A 56 18.20 9.23 10.71
N GLY A 57 17.42 9.24 9.62
CA GLY A 57 16.02 9.65 9.63
C GLY A 57 15.04 8.55 10.08
N PRO A 58 13.73 8.75 9.86
CA PRO A 58 12.71 7.74 10.14
C PRO A 58 12.89 6.46 9.32
N GLN A 59 12.20 5.40 9.72
CA GLN A 59 12.16 4.18 8.92
C GLN A 59 11.44 4.45 7.58
N PRO A 60 12.09 4.20 6.44
CA PRO A 60 11.49 4.45 5.13
C PRO A 60 10.31 3.51 4.88
N THR A 61 9.41 3.93 4.01
CA THR A 61 8.41 3.01 3.45
C THR A 61 9.13 1.99 2.55
N VAL A 62 8.87 0.70 2.75
CA VAL A 62 9.50 -0.36 1.96
C VAL A 62 8.44 -1.37 1.54
N PHE A 63 8.45 -1.73 0.25
CA PHE A 63 7.61 -2.80 -0.27
C PHE A 63 8.44 -4.06 -0.54
N SER A 64 7.85 -5.21 -0.25
CA SER A 64 8.36 -6.50 -0.66
C SER A 64 7.26 -7.32 -1.33
N PHE A 65 7.63 -8.16 -2.28
CA PHE A 65 6.71 -9.01 -3.03
C PHE A 65 7.18 -10.46 -2.98
N ILE A 66 6.24 -11.39 -2.81
CA ILE A 66 6.52 -12.82 -2.85
C ILE A 66 6.70 -13.20 -4.32
N LYS A 67 7.89 -13.69 -4.66
CA LYS A 67 8.22 -14.16 -6.02
C LYS A 67 7.36 -15.37 -6.40
N SER A 68 6.92 -15.44 -7.65
CA SER A 68 6.27 -16.62 -8.23
C SER A 68 6.73 -16.83 -9.67
N ASN A 69 6.28 -17.93 -10.29
CA ASN A 69 6.54 -18.23 -11.71
C ASN A 69 5.55 -17.52 -12.66
N ASP A 70 4.67 -16.67 -12.15
CA ASP A 70 3.64 -15.99 -12.94
C ASP A 70 4.07 -14.60 -13.40
N PHE A 71 5.07 -14.00 -12.75
CA PHE A 71 5.51 -12.64 -13.06
C PHE A 71 6.99 -12.39 -12.74
N GLU A 72 7.48 -11.27 -13.27
CA GLU A 72 8.76 -10.65 -12.94
C GLU A 72 8.52 -9.21 -12.47
N LEU A 73 9.28 -8.77 -11.46
CA LEU A 73 9.33 -7.36 -11.09
C LEU A 73 10.22 -6.64 -12.10
N VAL A 74 9.73 -5.57 -12.71
CA VAL A 74 10.50 -4.83 -13.71
C VAL A 74 11.46 -3.83 -13.05
N ASP A 75 11.03 -3.21 -11.94
CA ASP A 75 11.79 -2.19 -11.20
C ASP A 75 11.44 -2.21 -9.70
N THR A 76 11.95 -1.22 -8.94
CA THR A 76 11.44 -0.91 -7.60
C THR A 76 10.12 -0.12 -7.66
N PRO A 77 9.32 -0.14 -6.58
CA PRO A 77 8.08 0.64 -6.54
C PRO A 77 8.36 2.14 -6.68
N ARG A 78 7.66 2.78 -7.60
CA ARG A 78 7.69 4.24 -7.77
C ARG A 78 6.65 4.88 -6.86
N GLU A 79 7.03 5.93 -6.15
CA GLU A 79 6.11 6.74 -5.37
C GLU A 79 5.63 7.98 -6.15
N VAL A 80 4.39 8.41 -5.90
CA VAL A 80 3.78 9.57 -6.55
C VAL A 80 3.38 10.60 -5.51
N GLY A 81 3.89 11.83 -5.67
CA GLY A 81 3.66 12.95 -4.77
C GLY A 81 4.73 13.05 -3.69
N GLY A 82 4.32 13.46 -2.49
CA GLY A 82 5.22 13.69 -1.37
C GLY A 82 5.67 15.13 -1.26
N LYS A 83 6.03 15.54 -0.04
CA LYS A 83 6.52 16.88 0.27
C LYS A 83 7.76 16.76 1.12
N THR A 84 8.83 17.45 0.73
CA THR A 84 10.03 17.55 1.54
C THR A 84 9.93 18.78 2.44
N LYS A 85 9.88 18.57 3.75
CA LYS A 85 9.91 19.65 4.75
C LYS A 85 10.88 19.31 5.87
N TYR A 86 11.29 20.34 6.59
CA TYR A 86 12.02 20.16 7.84
C TYR A 86 11.10 19.47 8.85
N ASP A 87 11.57 18.37 9.41
CA ASP A 87 10.89 17.58 10.41
C ASP A 87 11.59 17.81 11.77
N PRO A 88 10.91 18.41 12.76
CA PRO A 88 11.53 18.73 14.04
C PRO A 88 11.82 17.51 14.90
N VAL A 89 11.20 16.35 14.62
CA VAL A 89 11.44 15.10 15.37
C VAL A 89 12.82 14.53 15.04
N PHE A 90 13.23 14.67 13.77
CA PHE A 90 14.50 14.15 13.27
C PHE A 90 15.55 15.24 12.98
N ASP A 91 15.20 16.52 13.17
CA ASP A 91 16.07 17.68 12.92
C ASP A 91 16.66 17.68 11.50
N MET A 92 15.86 17.32 10.49
CA MET A 92 16.34 17.20 9.12
C MET A 92 15.20 17.36 8.09
N ARG A 93 15.57 17.54 6.82
CA ARG A 93 14.59 17.60 5.72
C ARG A 93 14.20 16.19 5.28
N ILE A 94 12.94 15.84 5.48
CA ILE A 94 12.40 14.52 5.15
C ILE A 94 11.22 14.67 4.18
N THR A 95 11.15 13.74 3.22
CA THR A 95 9.98 13.60 2.35
C THR A 95 8.93 12.74 3.04
N TYR A 96 7.72 13.27 3.14
CA TYR A 96 6.55 12.55 3.66
C TYR A 96 5.29 12.83 2.83
N PHE A 97 4.27 12.02 3.07
CA PHE A 97 2.95 12.14 2.48
C PHE A 97 1.90 12.52 3.51
N GLU A 98 0.94 13.32 3.08
CA GLU A 98 -0.24 13.73 3.86
C GLU A 98 -1.50 13.37 3.09
N ARG A 99 -2.57 12.98 3.78
CA ARG A 99 -3.89 12.58 3.23
C ARG A 99 -3.87 11.34 2.33
N LYS A 100 -2.94 11.23 1.38
CA LYS A 100 -2.84 10.15 0.41
C LYS A 100 -1.40 9.97 -0.08
N ALA A 101 -0.98 8.73 -0.25
CA ALA A 101 0.19 8.36 -1.03
C ALA A 101 -0.17 7.26 -2.04
N VAL A 102 0.51 7.23 -3.17
CA VAL A 102 0.32 6.20 -4.21
C VAL A 102 1.67 5.65 -4.62
N PHE A 103 1.77 4.33 -4.62
CA PHE A 103 2.95 3.59 -5.03
C PHE A 103 2.59 2.65 -6.17
N LYS A 104 3.47 2.55 -7.15
CA LYS A 104 3.28 1.74 -8.36
C LYS A 104 4.45 0.79 -8.53
N GLN A 105 4.18 -0.50 -8.43
CA GLN A 105 5.14 -1.55 -8.78
C GLN A 105 4.79 -2.09 -10.16
N ARG A 106 5.70 -1.97 -11.13
CA ARG A 106 5.51 -2.62 -12.44
C ARG A 106 5.89 -4.08 -12.38
N ILE A 107 5.03 -4.92 -12.95
CA ILE A 107 5.32 -6.33 -13.19
C ILE A 107 5.19 -6.66 -14.67
N LYS A 108 5.96 -7.66 -15.10
CA LYS A 108 5.79 -8.33 -16.39
C LYS A 108 5.23 -9.72 -16.14
N ILE A 109 4.12 -10.07 -16.78
CA ILE A 109 3.50 -11.39 -16.63
C ILE A 109 4.21 -12.42 -17.50
N LYS A 110 4.22 -13.68 -17.04
CA LYS A 110 4.83 -14.83 -17.74
C LYS A 110 3.79 -15.71 -18.41
N ASN A 111 2.56 -15.69 -17.92
CA ASN A 111 1.43 -16.43 -18.46
C ASN A 111 0.18 -15.52 -18.47
N GLY A 112 -0.76 -15.80 -19.37
CA GLY A 112 -2.00 -15.02 -19.51
C GLY A 112 -3.11 -15.41 -18.53
N ASN A 113 -2.84 -16.32 -17.59
CA ASN A 113 -3.82 -16.75 -16.60
C ASN A 113 -3.99 -15.67 -15.52
N GLY A 114 -5.15 -15.64 -14.88
CA GLY A 114 -5.37 -14.76 -13.73
C GLY A 114 -4.65 -15.28 -12.50
N PHE A 115 -4.00 -14.41 -11.74
CA PHE A 115 -3.26 -14.79 -10.53
C PHE A 115 -3.23 -13.67 -9.48
N ASN A 116 -2.70 -14.00 -8.31
CA ASN A 116 -2.55 -13.08 -7.20
C ASN A 116 -1.07 -12.76 -6.98
N VAL A 117 -0.75 -11.46 -6.88
CA VAL A 117 0.53 -11.01 -6.33
C VAL A 117 0.34 -10.70 -4.84
N LYS A 118 1.15 -11.36 -4.00
CA LYS A 118 1.23 -11.06 -2.56
C LYS A 118 2.40 -10.13 -2.32
N GLY A 119 2.13 -9.02 -1.64
CA GLY A 119 3.14 -8.08 -1.19
C GLY A 119 3.01 -7.77 0.29
N LYS A 120 3.95 -7.01 0.80
CA LYS A 120 3.94 -6.45 2.14
C LYS A 120 4.51 -5.04 2.07
N VAL A 121 3.92 -4.13 2.83
CA VAL A 121 4.47 -2.79 3.05
C VAL A 121 4.88 -2.64 4.51
N ALA A 122 6.12 -2.23 4.73
CA ALA A 122 6.63 -1.73 6.00
C ALA A 122 6.65 -0.20 5.94
N PHE A 123 6.11 0.48 6.93
CA PHE A 123 6.10 1.95 6.96
C PHE A 123 6.07 2.49 8.39
N MET A 124 6.53 3.72 8.55
CA MET A 124 6.40 4.51 9.77
C MET A 124 5.55 5.74 9.51
N ALA A 125 4.78 6.16 10.51
CA ALA A 125 4.02 7.40 10.46
C ALA A 125 4.11 8.15 11.79
N CYS A 126 4.10 9.48 11.73
CA CYS A 126 4.12 10.34 12.91
C CYS A 126 3.01 11.39 12.81
N ASP A 127 2.52 11.81 13.96
CA ASP A 127 1.80 13.08 14.11
C ASP A 127 2.79 14.15 14.62
N ASP A 128 2.29 15.34 14.92
CA ASP A 128 3.10 16.47 15.40
C ASP A 128 3.83 16.22 16.74
N VAL A 129 3.47 15.15 17.48
CA VAL A 129 3.92 14.92 18.86
C VAL A 129 4.62 13.56 19.02
N ARG A 130 4.26 12.57 18.20
CA ARG A 130 4.72 11.19 18.36
C ARG A 130 4.76 10.41 17.06
N CYS A 131 5.59 9.39 17.06
CA CYS A 131 5.67 8.39 16.01
C CYS A 131 5.05 7.07 16.45
N ILE A 132 4.36 6.39 15.54
CA ILE A 132 3.99 4.98 15.76
C ILE A 132 5.16 4.07 15.37
N PRO A 133 5.38 2.96 16.10
CA PRO A 133 6.34 1.94 15.68
C PRO A 133 6.05 1.48 14.24
N PRO A 134 7.08 1.07 13.47
CA PRO A 134 6.89 0.58 12.12
C PRO A 134 5.79 -0.47 12.04
N LYS A 135 4.89 -0.31 11.07
CA LYS A 135 3.80 -1.24 10.82
C LYS A 135 4.06 -2.02 9.55
N TYR A 136 3.64 -3.27 9.56
CA TYR A 136 3.67 -4.18 8.42
C TYR A 136 2.22 -4.47 8.02
N VAL A 137 1.91 -4.31 6.74
CA VAL A 137 0.59 -4.60 6.19
C VAL A 137 0.77 -5.50 4.98
N ASP A 138 0.10 -6.63 4.98
CA ASP A 138 0.04 -7.52 3.82
C ASP A 138 -0.84 -6.90 2.74
N LEU A 139 -0.36 -6.95 1.51
CA LEU A 139 -1.02 -6.42 0.32
C LEU A 139 -1.35 -7.58 -0.62
N ARG A 140 -2.52 -7.51 -1.24
CA ARG A 140 -2.97 -8.46 -2.24
C ARG A 140 -3.38 -7.71 -3.49
N PHE A 141 -2.82 -8.11 -4.63
CA PHE A 141 -3.19 -7.60 -5.94
C PHE A 141 -3.73 -8.76 -6.76
N ASP A 142 -4.90 -8.56 -7.35
CA ASP A 142 -5.56 -9.54 -8.21
C ASP A 142 -5.32 -9.12 -9.67
N VAL A 143 -4.47 -9.86 -10.37
CA VAL A 143 -4.14 -9.64 -11.78
C VAL A 143 -5.12 -10.47 -12.61
N PRO A 144 -5.91 -9.85 -13.51
CA PRO A 144 -6.89 -10.57 -14.31
C PRO A 144 -6.20 -11.44 -15.36
N ALA A 145 -6.90 -12.48 -15.82
CA ALA A 145 -6.50 -13.21 -17.01
C ALA A 145 -6.61 -12.29 -18.24
N ILE A 146 -5.67 -12.43 -19.18
CA ILE A 146 -5.75 -11.73 -20.47
C ILE A 146 -6.54 -12.62 -21.43
N SER A 147 -7.75 -12.21 -21.79
CA SER A 147 -8.49 -12.85 -22.87
C SER A 147 -7.90 -12.40 -24.20
N THR A 148 -7.21 -13.31 -24.90
CA THR A 148 -7.07 -13.19 -26.36
C THR A 148 -8.46 -13.23 -26.97
N GLU A 149 -8.99 -12.10 -27.43
CA GLU A 149 -10.18 -12.12 -28.29
C GLU A 149 -9.85 -12.95 -29.54
N THR A 150 -10.62 -14.00 -29.73
CA THR A 150 -10.60 -14.89 -30.88
C THR A 150 -10.76 -14.03 -32.15
N VAL A 151 -9.70 -13.92 -32.95
CA VAL A 151 -9.83 -13.51 -34.35
C VAL A 151 -10.70 -14.54 -35.04
N VAL A 152 -12.00 -14.27 -35.09
CA VAL A 152 -12.95 -15.00 -35.94
C VAL A 152 -12.47 -14.76 -37.37
N LYS A 153 -11.80 -15.77 -37.95
CA LYS A 153 -11.59 -15.83 -39.39
C LYS A 153 -12.96 -15.87 -40.05
N VAL A 154 -13.45 -14.71 -40.48
CA VAL A 154 -14.55 -14.63 -41.44
C VAL A 154 -13.95 -15.02 -42.78
N ASN A 155 -13.91 -16.32 -43.04
CA ASN A 155 -13.70 -16.83 -44.39
C ASN A 155 -14.90 -16.36 -45.21
N THR A 156 -14.69 -15.35 -46.06
CA THR A 156 -15.67 -15.00 -47.09
C THR A 156 -15.18 -15.66 -48.37
N HIS A 157 -16.04 -16.53 -48.90
CA HIS A 157 -15.88 -17.18 -50.20
C HIS A 157 -15.87 -16.18 -51.35
#